data_AF-A0A2G4JKI4-F1
#
_entry.id   AF-A0A2G4JKI4-F1
#
_cell.length_a   1.000
_cell.length_b   1.000
_cell.length_c   1.000
_cell.angle_alpha   90.00
_cell.angle_beta   90.00
_cell.angle_gamma   90.00
#
_symmetry.space_group_name_H-M   'P 1'
#
loop_
_entity.id
_entity.type
_entity.pdbx_description
1 polymer ?
#
loop_
_entity_poly.entity_id
_entity_poly.type
_entity_poly.pdbx_seq_one_letter_code
_entity_poly.pdbx_strand_id
1 'polypeptide(L)'
;MLAASFATSPSAQAPSPAGLWDAAVVVGGLEIPFRFEISGTGLSVSGWFFNGDEKVVSTGGKFENGSLVLNFDHYATSVSATFVDGRLTGFYNRATGFYPFYAKRFAPPAAFPNEVPAIDGVWQIGGVKSNKGEAAWRLIVRQSGAEVTAAILRVDGDTGALAGTFRDGKFIVSHFSGARPLVLELTPTKDGGLEILRNRTENLVAVRAKDAKLKDGPEPTDPSRHSSVKDPTELFKFSFPGVDGKVLSNTDERFRGKVVIVSISGSWCPNCHDEAPFLAELYRKYQSKGLEIVALSFE
;
A
#
# COMPACT_ATOMS: atom_id res chain seq x y z
N MET A 1 18.30 5.40 -67.51
CA MET A 1 17.72 5.83 -66.22
C MET A 1 17.96 4.71 -65.22
N LEU A 2 18.92 4.87 -64.29
CA LEU A 2 19.05 3.97 -63.15
C LEU A 2 18.11 4.46 -62.05
N ALA A 3 17.16 3.63 -61.65
CA ALA A 3 16.33 3.88 -60.48
C ALA A 3 17.10 3.46 -59.23
N ALA A 4 17.47 4.44 -58.39
CA ALA A 4 18.05 4.19 -57.08
C ALA A 4 16.90 3.87 -56.10
N SER A 5 16.81 2.61 -55.69
CA SER A 5 15.95 2.20 -54.58
C SER A 5 16.58 2.61 -53.25
N PHE A 6 16.02 3.62 -52.60
CA PHE A 6 16.37 3.96 -51.22
C PHE A 6 15.75 2.93 -50.29
N ALA A 7 16.58 2.07 -49.70
CA ALA A 7 16.18 1.23 -48.58
C ALA A 7 16.01 2.11 -47.34
N THR A 8 14.77 2.31 -46.89
CA THR A 8 14.47 2.92 -45.61
C THR A 8 14.88 1.96 -44.50
N SER A 9 15.97 2.25 -43.79
CA SER A 9 16.32 1.54 -42.55
C SER A 9 15.19 1.75 -41.53
N PRO A 10 14.74 0.70 -40.81
CA PRO A 10 13.76 0.88 -39.75
C PRO A 10 14.38 1.79 -38.67
N SER A 11 13.71 2.89 -38.35
CA SER A 11 14.13 3.73 -37.22
C SER A 11 14.07 2.88 -35.96
N ALA A 12 15.22 2.65 -35.32
CA ALA A 12 15.24 2.05 -33.99
C ALA A 12 14.39 2.91 -33.06
N GLN A 13 13.27 2.36 -32.58
CA GLN A 13 12.39 3.07 -31.67
C GLN A 13 13.18 3.40 -30.41
N ALA A 14 13.16 4.67 -30.01
CA ALA A 14 13.87 5.12 -28.83
C ALA A 14 13.47 4.24 -27.61
N PRO A 15 14.43 3.83 -26.77
CA PRO A 15 14.15 3.00 -25.62
C PRO A 15 13.11 3.70 -24.74
N SER A 16 12.00 3.01 -24.46
CA SER A 16 10.90 3.55 -23.64
C SER A 16 10.76 2.73 -22.36
N PRO A 17 10.69 3.36 -21.17
CA PRO A 17 10.43 2.66 -19.92
C PRO A 17 8.93 2.37 -19.73
N ALA A 18 8.05 2.92 -20.56
CA ALA A 18 6.61 2.78 -20.40
C ALA A 18 6.16 1.30 -20.44
N GLY A 19 5.16 0.94 -19.63
CA GLY A 19 4.62 -0.40 -19.49
C GLY A 19 4.56 -0.87 -18.04
N LEU A 20 4.08 -2.10 -17.87
CA LEU A 20 4.03 -2.81 -16.59
C LEU A 20 5.36 -3.51 -16.28
N TRP A 21 5.65 -3.58 -14.99
CA TRP A 21 6.91 -4.07 -14.44
C TRP A 21 6.68 -4.99 -13.25
N ASP A 22 7.45 -6.08 -13.21
CA ASP A 22 7.73 -6.81 -11.98
C ASP A 22 8.94 -6.16 -11.32
N ALA A 23 8.67 -5.35 -10.30
CA ALA A 23 9.67 -4.60 -9.56
C ALA A 23 9.95 -5.23 -8.21
N ALA A 24 11.08 -4.86 -7.62
CA ALA A 24 11.38 -5.17 -6.23
C ALA A 24 12.22 -4.06 -5.60
N VAL A 25 12.07 -3.94 -4.27
CA VAL A 25 12.93 -3.14 -3.42
C VAL A 25 13.59 -4.05 -2.39
N VAL A 26 14.88 -3.82 -2.09
CA VAL A 26 15.63 -4.61 -1.10
C VAL A 26 15.75 -3.82 0.19
N VAL A 27 15.14 -4.31 1.26
CA VAL A 27 15.11 -3.66 2.58
C VAL A 27 15.73 -4.60 3.60
N GLY A 28 16.88 -4.23 4.18
CA GLY A 28 17.57 -5.09 5.15
C GLY A 28 17.98 -6.46 4.59
N GLY A 29 18.28 -6.54 3.28
CA GLY A 29 18.57 -7.79 2.57
C GLY A 29 17.34 -8.61 2.18
N LEU A 30 16.14 -8.19 2.60
CA LEU A 30 14.88 -8.80 2.20
C LEU A 30 14.36 -8.16 0.91
N GLU A 31 14.14 -8.99 -0.10
CA GLU A 31 13.50 -8.59 -1.35
C GLU A 31 11.99 -8.52 -1.19
N ILE A 32 11.42 -7.37 -1.55
CA ILE A 32 9.99 -7.10 -1.52
C ILE A 32 9.51 -6.90 -2.95
N PRO A 33 8.89 -7.91 -3.58
CA PRO A 33 8.39 -7.78 -4.93
C PRO A 33 7.11 -6.94 -4.95
N PHE A 34 6.87 -6.22 -6.03
CA PHE A 34 5.62 -5.47 -6.25
C PHE A 34 5.42 -5.19 -7.74
N ARG A 35 4.18 -4.94 -8.12
CA ARG A 35 3.86 -4.44 -9.45
C ARG A 35 4.16 -2.95 -9.52
N PHE A 36 4.74 -2.52 -10.62
CA PHE A 36 5.02 -1.11 -10.91
C PHE A 36 4.61 -0.82 -12.35
N GLU A 37 4.20 0.41 -12.62
CA GLU A 37 3.86 0.82 -13.98
C GLU A 37 4.47 2.17 -14.26
N ILE A 38 4.91 2.34 -15.50
CA ILE A 38 5.46 3.60 -16.01
C ILE A 38 4.66 3.96 -17.26
N SER A 39 4.36 5.24 -17.42
CA SER A 39 3.71 5.78 -18.61
C SER A 39 4.33 7.11 -19.01
N GLY A 40 4.03 7.57 -20.23
CA GLY A 40 4.61 8.80 -20.76
C GLY A 40 6.06 8.63 -21.23
N THR A 41 6.67 9.75 -21.63
CA THR A 41 8.03 9.80 -22.20
C THR A 41 8.71 11.13 -21.84
N GLY A 42 10.04 11.18 -21.93
CA GLY A 42 10.80 12.41 -21.72
C GLY A 42 10.57 13.05 -20.35
N LEU A 43 10.29 14.34 -20.33
CA LEU A 43 10.01 15.14 -19.12
C LEU A 43 8.57 14.97 -18.59
N SER A 44 7.75 14.16 -19.24
CA SER A 44 6.35 13.90 -18.84
C SER A 44 6.12 12.43 -18.54
N VAL A 45 7.16 11.72 -18.13
CA VAL A 45 7.03 10.35 -17.64
C VAL A 45 6.39 10.38 -16.24
N SER A 46 5.55 9.40 -15.96
CA SER A 46 4.99 9.16 -14.63
C SER A 46 5.12 7.69 -14.30
N GLY A 47 5.24 7.36 -13.03
CA GLY A 47 5.14 5.99 -12.57
C GLY A 47 4.25 5.89 -11.34
N TRP A 48 3.77 4.69 -11.06
CA TRP A 48 2.94 4.46 -9.89
C TRP A 48 3.19 3.10 -9.27
N PHE A 49 3.11 3.10 -7.94
CA PHE A 49 2.91 1.90 -7.16
C PHE A 49 1.42 1.55 -7.11
N PHE A 50 1.11 0.33 -6.66
CA PHE A 50 -0.26 -0.12 -6.48
C PHE A 50 -0.55 -0.43 -5.00
N ASN A 51 -1.69 0.05 -4.52
CA ASN A 51 -2.31 -0.39 -3.27
C ASN A 51 -3.66 -1.03 -3.62
N GLY A 52 -3.62 -2.30 -4.04
CA GLY A 52 -4.78 -2.96 -4.62
C GLY A 52 -5.07 -2.36 -6.00
N ASP A 53 -6.28 -1.82 -6.18
CA ASP A 53 -6.68 -1.16 -7.43
C ASP A 53 -6.27 0.31 -7.48
N GLU A 54 -5.80 0.88 -6.36
CA GLU A 54 -5.39 2.27 -6.28
C GLU A 54 -3.97 2.48 -6.82
N LYS A 55 -3.80 3.56 -7.59
CA LYS A 55 -2.49 4.00 -8.09
C LYS A 55 -1.94 5.10 -7.19
N VAL A 56 -0.79 4.83 -6.58
CA VAL A 56 0.01 5.87 -5.90
C VAL A 56 0.92 6.50 -6.94
N VAL A 57 0.50 7.62 -7.51
CA VAL A 57 1.14 8.25 -8.67
C VAL A 57 2.29 9.17 -8.26
N SER A 58 3.39 9.12 -9.02
CA SER A 58 4.50 10.06 -8.89
C SER A 58 4.04 11.50 -9.13
N THR A 59 4.46 12.43 -8.28
CA THR A 59 4.19 13.88 -8.43
C THR A 59 5.01 14.53 -9.54
N GLY A 60 6.09 13.89 -9.97
CA GLY A 60 6.88 14.31 -11.12
C GLY A 60 7.76 13.18 -11.64
N GLY A 61 8.22 13.30 -12.88
CA GLY A 61 9.07 12.29 -13.48
C GLY A 61 9.83 12.77 -14.68
N LYS A 62 11.00 12.16 -14.90
CA LYS A 62 11.89 12.43 -16.02
C LYS A 62 12.53 11.14 -16.52
N PHE A 63 12.53 10.95 -17.83
CA PHE A 63 13.27 9.89 -18.50
C PHE A 63 14.10 10.44 -19.66
N GLU A 64 15.42 10.46 -19.50
CA GLU A 64 16.36 10.95 -20.53
C GLU A 64 17.64 10.11 -20.53
N ASN A 65 18.17 9.81 -21.71
CA ASN A 65 19.44 9.08 -21.88
C ASN A 65 19.50 7.76 -21.08
N GLY A 66 18.36 7.06 -20.98
CA GLY A 66 18.25 5.83 -20.20
C GLY A 66 18.12 6.02 -18.68
N SER A 67 18.18 7.24 -18.15
CA SER A 67 17.98 7.53 -16.73
C SER A 67 16.52 7.88 -16.45
N LEU A 68 15.90 7.16 -15.51
CA LEU A 68 14.58 7.40 -14.96
C LEU A 68 14.70 8.02 -13.57
N VAL A 69 13.98 9.11 -13.34
CA VAL A 69 13.74 9.68 -12.02
C VAL A 69 12.23 9.89 -11.85
N LEU A 70 11.66 9.44 -10.74
CA LEU A 70 10.26 9.64 -10.37
C LEU A 70 10.18 10.12 -8.93
N ASN A 71 9.47 11.22 -8.67
CA ASN A 71 9.32 11.79 -7.33
C ASN A 71 7.93 11.45 -6.76
N PHE A 72 7.89 11.18 -5.47
CA PHE A 72 6.67 10.92 -4.69
C PHE A 72 6.69 11.84 -3.47
N ASP A 73 6.36 13.12 -3.69
CA ASP A 73 6.58 14.17 -2.68
C ASP A 73 5.75 13.95 -1.41
N HIS A 74 4.59 13.30 -1.53
CA HIS A 74 3.73 12.92 -0.39
C HIS A 74 4.42 11.94 0.58
N TYR A 75 5.46 11.23 0.15
CA TYR A 75 6.30 10.40 1.02
C TYR A 75 7.72 10.95 1.18
N ALA A 76 8.05 12.09 0.55
CA ALA A 76 9.41 12.59 0.42
C ALA A 76 10.39 11.52 -0.10
N THR A 77 9.99 10.80 -1.14
CA THR A 77 10.77 9.71 -1.74
C THR A 77 10.90 9.84 -3.25
N SER A 78 11.81 9.06 -3.83
CA SER A 78 11.95 8.98 -5.29
C SER A 78 12.43 7.61 -5.74
N VAL A 79 12.21 7.28 -7.01
CA VAL A 79 12.87 6.18 -7.73
C VAL A 79 13.88 6.79 -8.69
N SER A 80 15.15 6.37 -8.60
CA SER A 80 16.21 6.73 -9.55
C SER A 80 16.78 5.45 -10.14
N ALA A 81 16.63 5.21 -11.44
CA ALA A 81 17.05 3.96 -12.08
C ALA A 81 17.58 4.17 -13.50
N THR A 82 18.43 3.24 -13.97
CA THR A 82 18.92 3.21 -15.34
C THR A 82 18.22 2.09 -16.10
N PHE A 83 17.76 2.38 -17.32
CA PHE A 83 17.13 1.46 -18.25
C PHE A 83 18.15 0.88 -19.23
N VAL A 84 18.45 -0.41 -19.10
CA VAL A 84 19.37 -1.15 -19.97
C VAL A 84 18.76 -2.51 -20.27
N ASP A 85 18.74 -2.92 -21.55
CA ASP A 85 18.28 -4.24 -22.00
C ASP A 85 16.91 -4.68 -21.42
N GLY A 86 15.94 -3.76 -21.41
CA GLY A 86 14.59 -4.05 -20.94
C GLY A 86 14.45 -4.15 -19.41
N ARG A 87 15.47 -3.74 -18.65
CA ARG A 87 15.50 -3.76 -17.18
C ARG A 87 15.76 -2.37 -16.62
N LEU A 88 15.21 -2.11 -15.44
CA LEU A 88 15.53 -0.95 -14.62
C LEU A 88 16.36 -1.41 -13.42
N THR A 89 17.45 -0.71 -13.12
CA THR A 89 18.25 -0.95 -11.92
C THR A 89 18.66 0.38 -11.31
N GLY A 90 18.52 0.52 -9.99
CA GLY A 90 18.89 1.73 -9.27
C GLY A 90 18.41 1.68 -7.82
N PHE A 91 17.78 2.76 -7.37
CA PHE A 91 17.43 2.95 -5.97
C PHE A 91 16.02 3.53 -5.79
N TYR A 92 15.37 3.08 -4.73
CA TYR A 92 14.30 3.80 -4.08
C TYR A 92 14.91 4.65 -2.94
N ASN A 93 14.80 5.96 -3.05
CA ASN A 93 15.46 6.92 -2.18
C ASN A 93 14.45 7.45 -1.14
N ARG A 94 14.90 7.54 0.11
CA ARG A 94 14.22 8.24 1.21
C ARG A 94 15.21 9.16 1.92
N ALA A 95 14.71 10.09 2.73
CA ALA A 95 15.56 10.88 3.63
C ALA A 95 16.44 10.00 4.55
N THR A 96 15.96 8.81 4.93
CA THR A 96 16.65 7.89 5.85
C THR A 96 17.57 6.88 5.16
N GLY A 97 17.64 6.85 3.83
CA GLY A 97 18.53 5.93 3.12
C GLY A 97 18.10 5.55 1.69
N PHE A 98 18.90 4.67 1.10
CA PHE A 98 18.77 4.21 -0.27
C PHE A 98 18.54 2.70 -0.30
N TYR A 99 17.47 2.27 -0.95
CA TYR A 99 17.13 0.86 -1.06
C TYR A 99 17.33 0.40 -2.50
N PRO A 100 18.09 -0.67 -2.78
CA PRO A 100 18.23 -1.20 -4.12
C PRO A 100 16.84 -1.44 -4.74
N PHE A 101 16.64 -0.91 -5.92
CA PHE A 101 15.44 -1.05 -6.73
C PHE A 101 15.83 -1.69 -8.05
N TYR A 102 15.06 -2.68 -8.48
CA TYR A 102 15.19 -3.20 -9.81
C TYR A 102 13.84 -3.64 -10.34
N ALA A 103 13.69 -3.63 -11.67
CA ALA A 103 12.48 -4.06 -12.32
C ALA A 103 12.76 -4.73 -13.66
N LYS A 104 11.98 -5.76 -13.97
CA LYS A 104 11.92 -6.40 -15.28
C LYS A 104 10.52 -6.21 -15.86
N ARG A 105 10.41 -6.28 -17.19
CA ARG A 105 9.09 -6.25 -17.84
C ARG A 105 8.18 -7.28 -17.21
N PHE A 106 6.96 -6.84 -16.89
CA PHE A 106 5.92 -7.72 -16.39
C PHE A 106 5.70 -8.85 -17.38
N ALA A 107 5.69 -10.08 -16.86
CA ALA A 107 5.27 -11.25 -17.61
C ALA A 107 4.08 -11.87 -16.88
N PRO A 108 2.94 -12.09 -17.56
CA PRO A 108 1.85 -12.84 -16.96
C PRO A 108 2.35 -14.25 -16.59
N PRO A 109 1.79 -14.86 -15.53
CA PRO A 109 2.10 -16.24 -15.20
C PRO A 109 1.90 -17.16 -16.41
N ALA A 110 2.89 -18.00 -16.73
CA ALA A 110 2.90 -18.81 -17.95
C ALA A 110 1.77 -19.86 -17.99
N ALA A 111 1.34 -20.36 -16.83
CA ALA A 111 0.15 -21.16 -16.60
C ALA A 111 -0.10 -21.26 -15.09
N PHE A 112 -1.36 -21.42 -14.69
CA PHE A 112 -1.67 -21.79 -13.32
C PHE A 112 -1.45 -23.30 -13.13
N PRO A 113 -0.88 -23.75 -11.99
CA PRO A 113 -0.84 -25.17 -11.69
C PRO A 113 -2.26 -25.72 -11.62
N ASN A 114 -2.44 -26.96 -12.06
CA ASN A 114 -3.76 -27.61 -12.14
C ASN A 114 -4.45 -27.73 -10.76
N GLU A 115 -3.66 -27.73 -9.68
CA GLU A 115 -4.13 -27.77 -8.31
C GLU A 115 -3.56 -26.59 -7.51
N VAL A 116 -4.40 -25.60 -7.26
CA VAL A 116 -4.11 -24.50 -6.33
C VAL A 116 -5.03 -24.66 -5.12
N PRO A 117 -4.49 -24.75 -3.89
CA PRO A 117 -5.31 -24.80 -2.69
C PRO A 117 -6.21 -23.56 -2.55
N ALA A 118 -7.44 -23.77 -2.09
CA ALA A 118 -8.38 -22.66 -1.84
C ALA A 118 -8.13 -22.03 -0.46
N ILE A 119 -7.61 -20.81 -0.45
CA ILE A 119 -7.40 -19.98 0.74
C ILE A 119 -8.29 -18.74 0.80
N ASP A 120 -9.14 -18.51 -0.20
CA ASP A 120 -10.15 -17.44 -0.21
C ASP A 120 -10.94 -17.37 1.10
N GLY A 121 -11.18 -16.17 1.61
CA GLY A 121 -12.02 -15.92 2.77
C GLY A 121 -11.32 -15.24 3.94
N VAL A 122 -11.98 -15.26 5.09
CA VAL A 122 -11.54 -14.58 6.31
C VAL A 122 -10.87 -15.57 7.26
N TRP A 123 -9.70 -15.19 7.75
CA TRP A 123 -8.86 -15.93 8.66
C TRP A 123 -8.60 -15.10 9.93
N GLN A 124 -8.39 -15.79 11.04
CA GLN A 124 -7.94 -15.20 12.29
C GLN A 124 -6.52 -15.66 12.55
N ILE A 125 -5.59 -14.71 12.59
CA ILE A 125 -4.22 -14.92 13.01
C ILE A 125 -4.21 -14.87 14.54
N GLY A 126 -3.83 -15.96 15.19
CA GLY A 126 -3.76 -16.05 16.65
C GLY A 126 -2.33 -15.95 17.19
N GLY A 127 -2.20 -15.75 18.49
CA GLY A 127 -0.90 -15.78 19.18
C GLY A 127 0.01 -14.59 18.89
N VAL A 128 -0.57 -13.50 18.39
CA VAL A 128 0.14 -12.25 18.10
C VAL A 128 0.57 -11.59 19.41
N LYS A 129 1.73 -10.94 19.40
CA LYS A 129 2.18 -10.05 20.48
C LYS A 129 2.57 -8.70 19.89
N SER A 130 1.58 -7.83 19.68
CA SER A 130 1.86 -6.50 19.14
C SER A 130 2.23 -5.51 20.24
N ASN A 131 2.95 -4.46 19.89
CA ASN A 131 3.22 -3.33 20.80
C ASN A 131 1.95 -2.53 21.17
N LYS A 132 0.80 -2.87 20.59
CA LYS A 132 -0.52 -2.31 20.90
C LYS A 132 -1.36 -3.21 21.82
N GLY A 133 -0.79 -4.33 22.28
CA GLY A 133 -1.49 -5.27 23.16
C GLY A 133 -2.48 -6.18 22.45
N GLU A 134 -2.37 -6.34 21.13
CA GLU A 134 -3.22 -7.26 20.39
C GLU A 134 -2.75 -8.71 20.56
N ALA A 135 -3.72 -9.62 20.70
CA ALA A 135 -3.50 -11.06 20.77
C ALA A 135 -3.90 -11.81 19.49
N ALA A 136 -4.63 -11.14 18.60
CA ALA A 136 -5.06 -11.68 17.32
C ALA A 136 -5.25 -10.58 16.27
N TRP A 137 -5.14 -10.97 15.00
CA TRP A 137 -5.42 -10.13 13.83
C TRP A 137 -6.38 -10.83 12.87
N ARG A 138 -7.00 -10.06 11.98
CA ARG A 138 -7.82 -10.62 10.90
C ARG A 138 -7.05 -10.57 9.59
N LEU A 139 -6.93 -11.70 8.90
CA LEU A 139 -6.44 -11.78 7.53
C LEU A 139 -7.62 -11.97 6.59
N ILE A 140 -7.77 -11.10 5.60
CA ILE A 140 -8.76 -11.22 4.54
C ILE A 140 -8.02 -11.61 3.27
N VAL A 141 -8.46 -12.70 2.64
CA VAL A 141 -7.90 -13.22 1.39
C VAL A 141 -8.99 -13.20 0.33
N ARG A 142 -8.65 -12.66 -0.86
CA ARG A 142 -9.42 -12.85 -2.09
C ARG A 142 -8.55 -13.59 -3.09
N GLN A 143 -9.09 -14.65 -3.69
CA GLN A 143 -8.35 -15.52 -4.58
C GLN A 143 -9.04 -15.68 -5.94
N SER A 144 -8.24 -15.69 -7.01
CA SER A 144 -8.68 -16.07 -8.36
C SER A 144 -7.63 -17.01 -8.96
N GLY A 145 -7.93 -18.31 -8.99
CA GLY A 145 -6.94 -19.33 -9.38
C GLY A 145 -5.70 -19.28 -8.48
N ALA A 146 -4.53 -19.06 -9.08
CA ALA A 146 -3.27 -18.90 -8.33
C ALA A 146 -3.03 -17.48 -7.82
N GLU A 147 -3.78 -16.49 -8.28
CA GLU A 147 -3.60 -15.09 -7.86
C GLU A 147 -4.34 -14.84 -6.56
N VAL A 148 -3.70 -14.08 -5.68
CA VAL A 148 -4.27 -13.70 -4.39
C VAL A 148 -4.01 -12.24 -4.12
N THR A 149 -5.04 -11.56 -3.62
CA THR A 149 -4.90 -10.32 -2.86
C THR A 149 -5.24 -10.57 -1.40
N ALA A 150 -4.55 -9.91 -0.48
CA ALA A 150 -4.81 -10.06 0.94
C ALA A 150 -4.58 -8.77 1.72
N ALA A 151 -5.11 -8.69 2.94
CA ALA A 151 -4.78 -7.65 3.90
C ALA A 151 -4.87 -8.21 5.32
N ILE A 152 -3.93 -7.82 6.20
CA ILE A 152 -4.04 -8.06 7.63
C ILE A 152 -4.56 -6.79 8.28
N LEU A 153 -5.72 -6.88 8.94
CA LEU A 153 -6.29 -5.81 9.73
C LEU A 153 -5.71 -5.88 11.14
N ARG A 154 -5.02 -4.81 11.53
CA ARG A 154 -4.57 -4.55 12.89
C ARG A 154 -5.37 -3.40 13.48
N VAL A 155 -5.25 -3.21 14.79
CA VAL A 155 -5.92 -2.15 15.53
C VAL A 155 -5.48 -0.75 15.10
N ASP A 156 -4.25 -0.62 14.58
CA ASP A 156 -3.66 0.63 14.07
C ASP A 156 -3.80 0.81 12.55
N GLY A 157 -4.67 0.01 11.93
CA GLY A 157 -4.91 -0.02 10.49
C GLY A 157 -4.36 -1.27 9.82
N ASP A 158 -4.42 -1.32 8.50
CA ASP A 158 -4.05 -2.52 7.76
C ASP A 158 -2.61 -2.48 7.19
N THR A 159 -2.24 -3.58 6.55
CA THR A 159 -0.95 -3.78 5.89
C THR A 159 -0.79 -3.09 4.54
N GLY A 160 -1.83 -2.43 4.03
CA GLY A 160 -2.06 -2.24 2.62
C GLY A 160 -2.50 -3.53 1.95
N ALA A 161 -2.97 -3.42 0.72
CA ALA A 161 -3.29 -4.57 -0.11
C ALA A 161 -1.99 -5.28 -0.52
N LEU A 162 -1.86 -6.53 -0.10
CA LEU A 162 -0.88 -7.45 -0.62
C LEU A 162 -1.39 -8.08 -1.90
N ALA A 163 -0.50 -8.33 -2.85
CA ALA A 163 -0.80 -9.08 -4.07
C ALA A 163 0.28 -10.11 -4.33
N GLY A 164 -0.08 -11.23 -4.95
CA GLY A 164 0.86 -12.28 -5.23
C GLY A 164 0.26 -13.51 -5.87
N THR A 165 1.07 -14.57 -5.93
CA THR A 165 0.70 -15.81 -6.64
C THR A 165 1.15 -17.06 -5.90
N PHE A 166 0.48 -18.16 -6.19
CA PHE A 166 0.89 -19.50 -5.77
C PHE A 166 2.08 -19.99 -6.59
N ARG A 167 3.14 -20.43 -5.90
CA ARG A 167 4.35 -21.03 -6.48
C ARG A 167 5.02 -21.92 -5.44
N ASP A 168 5.52 -23.08 -5.86
CA ASP A 168 6.29 -23.99 -5.02
C ASP A 168 5.58 -24.37 -3.70
N GLY A 169 4.26 -24.65 -3.77
CA GLY A 169 3.48 -25.11 -2.62
C GLY A 169 2.96 -24.02 -1.68
N LYS A 170 3.22 -22.74 -1.97
CA LYS A 170 2.82 -21.61 -1.11
C LYS A 170 2.39 -20.40 -1.92
N PHE A 171 1.59 -19.52 -1.32
CA PHE A 171 1.31 -18.21 -1.89
C PHE A 171 2.37 -17.23 -1.40
N ILE A 172 3.05 -16.56 -2.32
CA ILE A 172 3.94 -15.45 -1.98
C ILE A 172 3.22 -14.16 -2.33
N VAL A 173 2.81 -13.42 -1.30
CA VAL A 173 2.12 -12.14 -1.43
C VAL A 173 2.95 -11.04 -0.80
N SER A 174 2.92 -9.85 -1.38
CA SER A 174 3.71 -8.73 -0.91
C SER A 174 3.00 -7.40 -1.11
N HIS A 175 3.44 -6.41 -0.35
CA HIS A 175 2.99 -5.04 -0.45
C HIS A 175 4.18 -4.09 -0.47
N PHE A 176 4.14 -3.15 -1.41
CA PHE A 176 4.98 -1.97 -1.41
C PHE A 176 4.32 -0.88 -2.27
N SER A 177 3.70 0.10 -1.62
CA SER A 177 3.09 1.26 -2.28
C SER A 177 3.93 2.54 -2.11
N GLY A 178 5.26 2.41 -2.09
CA GLY A 178 6.18 3.47 -1.65
C GLY A 178 6.39 3.51 -0.13
N ALA A 179 5.63 2.74 0.64
CA ALA A 179 5.78 2.58 2.08
C ALA A 179 5.51 1.12 2.50
N ARG A 180 5.74 0.83 3.79
CA ARG A 180 5.36 -0.43 4.46
C ARG A 180 5.78 -1.71 3.71
N PRO A 181 7.07 -1.91 3.39
CA PRO A 181 7.52 -3.15 2.75
C PRO A 181 7.09 -4.38 3.55
N LEU A 182 6.40 -5.31 2.89
CA LEU A 182 5.91 -6.53 3.50
C LEU A 182 5.93 -7.67 2.50
N VAL A 183 6.37 -8.85 2.94
CA VAL A 183 6.16 -10.12 2.24
C VAL A 183 5.61 -11.15 3.21
N LEU A 184 4.61 -11.90 2.76
CA LEU A 184 4.07 -13.06 3.46
C LEU A 184 4.22 -14.29 2.57
N GLU A 185 4.61 -15.39 3.20
CA GLU A 185 4.50 -16.72 2.61
C GLU A 185 3.33 -17.42 3.30
N LEU A 186 2.28 -17.76 2.54
CA LEU A 186 1.08 -18.40 3.06
C LEU A 186 1.06 -19.87 2.63
N THR A 187 1.12 -20.78 3.60
CA THR A 187 1.18 -22.23 3.38
C THR A 187 -0.07 -22.89 3.98
N PRO A 188 -1.00 -23.39 3.14
CA PRO A 188 -2.15 -24.14 3.62
C PRO A 188 -1.72 -25.41 4.35
N THR A 189 -2.31 -25.70 5.50
CA THR A 189 -2.00 -26.91 6.28
C THR A 189 -3.04 -28.01 6.02
N LYS A 190 -2.67 -29.27 6.32
CA LYS A 190 -3.56 -30.43 6.13
C LYS A 190 -4.82 -30.40 6.99
N ASP A 191 -4.78 -29.71 8.14
CA ASP A 191 -5.90 -29.58 9.07
C ASP A 191 -6.80 -28.36 8.77
N GLY A 192 -6.63 -27.72 7.61
CA GLY A 192 -7.45 -26.60 7.16
C GLY A 192 -7.03 -25.23 7.71
N GLY A 193 -5.88 -25.16 8.37
CA GLY A 193 -5.23 -23.92 8.81
C GLY A 193 -4.36 -23.28 7.72
N LEU A 194 -3.69 -22.21 8.11
CA LEU A 194 -2.76 -21.46 7.28
C LEU A 194 -1.54 -21.06 8.10
N GLU A 195 -0.37 -21.55 7.72
CA GLU A 195 0.91 -21.04 8.22
C GLU A 195 1.29 -19.78 7.46
N ILE A 196 1.80 -18.78 8.17
CA ILE A 196 2.18 -17.49 7.61
C ILE A 196 3.60 -17.18 8.06
N LEU A 197 4.54 -17.12 7.11
CA LEU A 197 5.88 -16.62 7.36
C LEU A 197 5.95 -15.15 6.95
N ARG A 198 5.96 -14.25 7.93
CA ARG A 198 6.05 -12.80 7.73
C ARG A 198 7.51 -12.36 7.65
N ASN A 199 7.85 -11.63 6.59
CA ASN A 199 9.18 -11.08 6.33
C ASN A 199 10.34 -12.09 6.45
N ARG A 200 10.06 -13.38 6.24
CA ARG A 200 11.01 -14.50 6.41
C ARG A 200 11.59 -14.67 7.81
N THR A 201 10.99 -14.07 8.83
CA THR A 201 11.53 -14.09 10.20
C THR A 201 10.51 -14.49 11.26
N GLU A 202 9.22 -14.29 11.01
CA GLU A 202 8.18 -14.47 12.02
C GLU A 202 7.13 -15.46 11.53
N ASN A 203 6.95 -16.54 12.27
CA ASN A 203 5.91 -17.53 12.01
C ASN A 203 4.63 -17.14 12.76
N LEU A 204 3.54 -17.11 12.02
CA LEU A 204 2.20 -16.91 12.53
C LEU A 204 1.32 -18.07 12.03
N VAL A 205 0.23 -18.32 12.75
CA VAL A 205 -0.75 -19.34 12.38
C VAL A 205 -2.11 -18.69 12.30
N ALA A 206 -2.84 -19.01 11.24
CA ALA A 206 -4.21 -18.59 11.07
C ALA A 206 -5.16 -19.79 10.92
N VAL A 207 -6.35 -19.62 11.46
CA VAL A 207 -7.47 -20.56 11.27
C VAL A 207 -8.63 -19.81 10.63
N ARG A 208 -9.58 -20.53 10.02
CA ARG A 208 -10.75 -19.90 9.41
C ARG A 208 -11.54 -19.14 10.47
N ALA A 209 -12.03 -17.95 10.16
CA ALA A 209 -12.77 -17.12 11.11
C ALA A 209 -14.09 -17.77 11.62
N LYS A 210 -14.58 -18.82 10.92
CA LYS A 210 -15.75 -19.61 11.31
C LYS A 210 -15.39 -20.93 11.99
N ASP A 211 -14.10 -21.18 12.24
CA ASP A 211 -13.65 -22.43 12.87
C ASP A 211 -14.07 -22.48 14.34
N ALA A 212 -14.60 -23.62 14.77
CA ALA A 212 -15.01 -23.84 16.15
C ALA A 212 -13.86 -23.71 17.15
N LYS A 213 -12.60 -23.92 16.72
CA LYS A 213 -11.38 -23.72 17.53
C LYS A 213 -11.24 -22.29 18.05
N LEU A 214 -11.92 -21.31 17.45
CA LEU A 214 -11.87 -19.91 17.85
C LEU A 214 -12.85 -19.54 18.98
N LYS A 215 -13.83 -20.40 19.30
CA LYS A 215 -14.96 -20.04 20.18
C LYS A 215 -14.55 -19.43 21.53
N ASP A 216 -13.40 -19.85 22.06
CA ASP A 216 -12.86 -19.38 23.35
C ASP A 216 -11.46 -18.73 23.18
N GLY A 217 -11.07 -18.39 21.95
CA GLY A 217 -9.78 -17.81 21.62
C GLY A 217 -9.75 -16.27 21.72
N PRO A 218 -8.55 -15.66 21.68
CA PRO A 218 -8.44 -14.20 21.59
C PRO A 218 -8.98 -13.71 20.25
N GLU A 219 -9.89 -12.73 20.32
CA GLU A 219 -10.46 -12.05 19.15
C GLU A 219 -9.59 -10.87 18.71
N PRO A 220 -9.61 -10.49 17.42
CA PRO A 220 -9.00 -9.24 16.97
C PRO A 220 -9.53 -8.04 17.75
N THR A 221 -8.64 -7.15 18.17
CA THR A 221 -9.02 -5.96 18.94
C THR A 221 -9.95 -5.06 18.13
N ASP A 222 -11.03 -4.59 18.75
CA ASP A 222 -11.97 -3.65 18.15
C ASP A 222 -11.32 -2.26 18.03
N PRO A 223 -11.04 -1.75 16.81
CA PRO A 223 -10.39 -0.46 16.63
C PRO A 223 -11.24 0.71 17.16
N SER A 224 -12.57 0.56 17.21
CA SER A 224 -13.48 1.60 17.74
C SER A 224 -13.38 1.79 19.26
N ARG A 225 -12.72 0.86 19.96
CA ARG A 225 -12.55 0.87 21.41
C ARG A 225 -11.10 0.98 21.85
N HIS A 226 -10.17 1.05 20.91
CA HIS A 226 -8.74 1.09 21.22
C HIS A 226 -8.27 2.43 21.76
N SER A 227 -8.90 3.52 21.31
CA SER A 227 -8.62 4.88 21.78
C SER A 227 -9.91 5.52 22.28
N SER A 228 -9.84 6.14 23.45
CA SER A 228 -10.96 6.83 24.07
C SER A 228 -10.54 8.14 24.71
N VAL A 229 -11.49 9.07 24.81
CA VAL A 229 -11.35 10.25 25.65
C VAL A 229 -11.36 9.83 27.12
N LYS A 230 -10.56 10.50 27.96
CA LYS A 230 -10.49 10.22 29.40
C LYS A 230 -11.79 10.54 30.12
N ASP A 231 -12.38 11.69 29.78
CA ASP A 231 -13.68 12.12 30.27
C ASP A 231 -14.59 12.44 29.07
N PRO A 232 -15.61 11.61 28.78
CA PRO A 232 -16.53 11.84 27.66
C PRO A 232 -17.54 12.96 27.92
N THR A 233 -17.62 13.50 29.15
CA THR A 233 -18.49 14.63 29.49
C THR A 233 -17.83 15.97 29.27
N GLU A 234 -16.50 15.99 29.17
CA GLU A 234 -15.76 17.20 28.83
C GLU A 234 -15.78 17.45 27.31
N LEU A 235 -15.93 18.72 26.94
CA LEU A 235 -15.78 19.14 25.55
C LEU A 235 -14.33 18.88 25.10
N PHE A 236 -14.15 18.19 23.97
CA PHE A 236 -12.84 18.03 23.35
C PHE A 236 -12.30 19.39 22.88
N LYS A 237 -11.21 19.86 23.49
CA LYS A 237 -10.59 21.15 23.20
C LYS A 237 -9.40 20.98 22.26
N PHE A 238 -9.29 21.85 21.25
CA PHE A 238 -8.13 21.93 20.37
C PHE A 238 -7.83 23.39 20.00
N SER A 239 -6.55 23.69 19.79
CA SER A 239 -6.06 25.00 19.36
C SER A 239 -4.70 24.83 18.73
N PHE A 240 -4.63 24.86 17.39
CA PHE A 240 -3.40 24.61 16.63
C PHE A 240 -3.26 25.60 15.47
N PRO A 241 -2.05 25.91 15.00
CA PRO A 241 -1.86 26.64 13.75
C PRO A 241 -2.49 25.89 12.58
N GLY A 242 -3.25 26.60 11.76
CA GLY A 242 -3.75 26.12 10.48
C GLY A 242 -2.70 26.25 9.38
N VAL A 243 -3.04 25.71 8.19
CA VAL A 243 -2.17 25.78 6.99
C VAL A 243 -1.91 27.21 6.50
N ASP A 244 -2.74 28.18 6.91
CA ASP A 244 -2.55 29.61 6.63
C ASP A 244 -1.76 30.35 7.72
N GLY A 245 -1.26 29.63 8.72
CA GLY A 245 -0.52 30.16 9.87
C GLY A 245 -1.42 30.78 10.96
N LYS A 246 -2.74 30.85 10.78
CA LYS A 246 -3.67 31.36 11.80
C LYS A 246 -4.05 30.24 12.76
N VAL A 247 -4.21 30.58 14.03
CA VAL A 247 -4.67 29.60 15.02
C VAL A 247 -6.13 29.25 14.72
N LEU A 248 -6.40 27.95 14.61
CA LEU A 248 -7.73 27.36 14.54
C LEU A 248 -8.05 26.72 15.89
N SER A 249 -9.18 27.09 16.50
CA SER A 249 -9.61 26.57 17.80
C SER A 249 -11.05 26.06 17.78
N ASN A 250 -11.36 25.07 18.62
CA ASN A 250 -12.70 24.55 18.77
C ASN A 250 -13.73 25.60 19.25
N THR A 251 -13.29 26.76 19.73
CA THR A 251 -14.15 27.87 20.17
C THR A 251 -14.51 28.86 19.06
N ASP A 252 -13.91 28.70 17.87
CA ASP A 252 -14.16 29.57 16.71
C ASP A 252 -15.62 29.50 16.27
N GLU A 253 -16.13 30.62 15.74
CA GLU A 253 -17.53 30.77 15.34
C GLU A 253 -17.99 29.66 14.37
N ARG A 254 -17.10 29.23 13.47
CA ARG A 254 -17.39 28.18 12.49
C ARG A 254 -17.80 26.84 13.10
N PHE A 255 -17.42 26.54 14.35
CA PHE A 255 -17.72 25.27 15.02
C PHE A 255 -18.93 25.35 15.95
N ARG A 256 -19.45 26.56 16.22
CA ARG A 256 -20.56 26.73 17.18
C ARG A 256 -21.86 26.10 16.66
N GLY A 257 -22.45 25.23 17.49
CA GLY A 257 -23.69 24.54 17.14
C GLY A 257 -23.55 23.52 16.00
N LYS A 258 -22.31 23.12 15.67
CA LYS A 258 -22.01 22.14 14.62
C LYS A 258 -21.71 20.77 15.21
N VAL A 259 -21.92 19.73 14.40
CA VAL A 259 -21.31 18.43 14.63
C VAL A 259 -19.89 18.50 14.07
N VAL A 260 -18.89 18.19 14.90
CA VAL A 260 -17.47 18.28 14.50
C VAL A 260 -16.85 16.90 14.51
N ILE A 261 -16.29 16.49 13.38
CA ILE A 261 -15.39 15.34 13.30
C ILE A 261 -13.96 15.87 13.43
N VAL A 262 -13.25 15.37 14.44
CA VAL A 262 -11.81 15.60 14.59
C VAL A 262 -11.09 14.33 14.12
N SER A 263 -10.44 14.40 12.96
CA SER A 263 -9.55 13.34 12.47
C SER A 263 -8.13 13.61 12.98
N ILE A 264 -7.53 12.62 13.63
CA ILE A 264 -6.12 12.64 13.99
C ILE A 264 -5.34 12.06 12.82
N SER A 265 -4.46 12.86 12.20
CA SER A 265 -3.95 12.60 10.87
C SER A 265 -2.44 12.84 10.76
N GLY A 266 -1.89 12.66 9.56
CA GLY A 266 -0.54 13.02 9.19
C GLY A 266 -0.35 12.90 7.69
N SER A 267 0.27 13.89 7.05
CA SER A 267 0.44 13.91 5.58
C SER A 267 1.28 12.75 5.06
N TRP A 268 2.03 12.08 5.93
CA TRP A 268 2.84 10.90 5.62
C TRP A 268 2.13 9.57 5.86
N CYS A 269 0.95 9.56 6.51
CA CYS A 269 0.29 8.33 6.94
C CYS A 269 -0.57 7.73 5.82
N PRO A 270 -0.26 6.54 5.28
CA PRO A 270 -1.01 5.97 4.15
C PRO A 270 -2.50 5.78 4.44
N ASN A 271 -2.86 5.28 5.63
CA ASN A 271 -4.27 5.09 5.98
C ASN A 271 -5.03 6.43 6.10
N CYS A 272 -4.34 7.54 6.40
CA CYS A 272 -4.94 8.87 6.39
C CYS A 272 -5.19 9.37 4.95
N HIS A 273 -4.35 8.99 3.99
CA HIS A 273 -4.64 9.22 2.56
C HIS A 273 -5.86 8.44 2.12
N ASP A 274 -5.99 7.18 2.57
CA ASP A 274 -7.17 6.35 2.29
C ASP A 274 -8.44 6.96 2.91
N GLU A 275 -8.36 7.54 4.12
CA GLU A 275 -9.47 8.18 4.83
C GLU A 275 -9.94 9.51 4.18
N ALA A 276 -9.00 10.34 3.72
CA ALA A 276 -9.28 11.71 3.32
C ALA A 276 -10.38 11.86 2.24
N PRO A 277 -10.44 11.04 1.16
CA PRO A 277 -11.52 11.08 0.19
C PRO A 277 -12.90 10.83 0.80
N PHE A 278 -13.01 9.91 1.77
CA PHE A 278 -14.26 9.62 2.47
C PHE A 278 -14.72 10.81 3.33
N LEU A 279 -13.78 11.44 4.06
CA LEU A 279 -14.10 12.66 4.83
C LEU A 279 -14.53 13.80 3.91
N ALA A 280 -13.89 13.95 2.74
CA ALA A 280 -14.28 14.96 1.75
C ALA A 280 -15.69 14.69 1.19
N GLU A 281 -16.04 13.44 0.91
CA GLU A 281 -17.40 13.07 0.48
C GLU A 281 -18.44 13.33 1.57
N LEU A 282 -18.11 12.94 2.81
CA LEU A 282 -18.96 13.17 3.97
C LEU A 282 -19.22 14.66 4.18
N TYR A 283 -18.17 15.49 4.09
CA TYR A 283 -18.28 16.94 4.20
C TYR A 283 -19.17 17.51 3.09
N ARG A 284 -18.94 17.15 1.82
CA ARG A 284 -19.81 17.59 0.70
C ARG A 284 -21.28 17.28 0.96
N LYS A 285 -21.58 16.13 1.55
CA LYS A 285 -22.96 15.67 1.82
C LYS A 285 -23.62 16.34 3.03
N TYR A 286 -22.86 16.69 4.06
CA TYR A 286 -23.42 17.10 5.36
C TYR A 286 -23.01 18.50 5.84
N GLN A 287 -22.09 19.21 5.17
CA GLN A 287 -21.66 20.56 5.58
C GLN A 287 -22.84 21.53 5.72
N SER A 288 -23.78 21.51 4.76
CA SER A 288 -24.98 22.36 4.76
C SER A 288 -25.97 21.98 5.88
N LYS A 289 -25.83 20.79 6.47
CA LYS A 289 -26.59 20.30 7.61
C LYS A 289 -25.87 20.50 8.95
N GLY A 290 -24.75 21.22 8.94
CA GLY A 290 -24.02 21.59 10.15
C GLY A 290 -22.88 20.64 10.53
N LEU A 291 -22.33 19.86 9.59
CA LEU A 291 -21.08 19.13 9.80
C LEU A 291 -19.87 20.04 9.52
N GLU A 292 -18.90 20.01 10.42
CA GLU A 292 -17.53 20.49 10.19
C GLU A 292 -16.53 19.35 10.41
N ILE A 293 -15.41 19.39 9.68
CA ILE A 293 -14.34 18.40 9.83
C ILE A 293 -13.03 19.16 10.03
N VAL A 294 -12.25 18.73 11.03
CA VAL A 294 -10.90 19.22 11.31
C VAL A 294 -9.95 18.04 11.30
N ALA A 295 -8.89 18.11 10.50
CA ALA A 295 -7.78 17.18 10.54
C ALA A 295 -6.64 17.80 11.38
N LEU A 296 -6.28 17.16 12.49
CA LEU A 296 -5.15 17.53 13.33
C LEU A 296 -3.96 16.63 12.95
N SER A 297 -3.01 17.20 12.21
CA SER A 297 -1.81 16.48 11.78
C SER A 297 -0.69 16.64 12.81
N PHE A 298 0.10 15.58 13.05
CA PHE A 298 1.17 15.57 14.06
C PHE A 298 2.40 16.43 13.72
N GLU A 299 2.46 17.02 12.53
CA GLU A 299 3.59 17.77 11.98
C GLU A 299 3.46 19.30 12.10
#